data_AF-A0A525NNH6-F1
#
_entry.id   AF-A0A525NNH6-F1
#
_cell.length_a   1.000
_cell.length_b   1.000
_cell.length_c   1.000
_cell.angle_alpha   90.00
_cell.angle_beta   90.00
_cell.angle_gamma   90.00
#
_symmetry.space_group_name_H-M   'P 1'
#
loop_
_entity.id
_entity.type
_entity.pdbx_description
1 polymer ?
#
loop_
_entity_poly.entity_id
_entity_poly.type
_entity_poly.pdbx_seq_one_letter_code
_entity_poly.pdbx_strand_id
1 'polypeptide(L)'
;MPKPKSGIARYLSELRYRLIWAKESRHSSAAARSALAHPNNPTLEDVKTFLRTLTPRQCGKDLGRIGPDEDGGYLLPDDLDGIDALFSPGVSETLGFDLEIAQRRIQCFLADASVTKPDGLLSNMNFMQKFIGPENRGDFVTMQKWIGENTADDTDLLLQMDIEGAEYDVLPGIAAESLARFRIMLIEFHDFDQIFNADTFNRLQSLF
;
A
#
# COMPACT_ATOMS: atom_id res chain seq x y z
N MET A 1 0.08 -5.93 -29.25
CA MET A 1 1.04 -4.83 -29.51
C MET A 1 0.28 -3.52 -29.69
N PRO A 2 0.18 -2.65 -28.67
CA PRO A 2 -0.34 -1.32 -28.89
C PRO A 2 0.75 -0.46 -29.54
N LYS A 3 0.38 0.29 -30.58
CA LYS A 3 1.26 1.23 -31.30
C LYS A 3 1.79 2.33 -30.37
N PRO A 4 2.98 2.91 -30.65
CA PRO A 4 3.54 3.99 -29.84
C PRO A 4 2.63 5.23 -29.89
N LYS A 5 2.21 5.74 -28.72
CA LYS A 5 1.59 7.06 -28.59
C LYS A 5 2.54 8.09 -29.24
N SER A 6 2.01 8.92 -30.14
CA SER A 6 2.81 9.86 -30.95
C SER A 6 3.75 10.71 -30.08
N GLY A 7 4.94 11.05 -30.59
CA GLY A 7 5.95 11.80 -29.82
C GLY A 7 5.44 13.13 -29.23
N ILE A 8 4.41 13.73 -29.85
CA ILE A 8 3.73 14.93 -29.37
C ILE A 8 2.87 14.62 -28.13
N ALA A 9 2.14 13.51 -28.11
CA ALA A 9 1.32 13.12 -26.95
C ALA A 9 2.19 12.84 -25.71
N ARG A 10 3.34 12.17 -25.91
CA ARG A 10 4.32 11.96 -24.82
C ARG A 10 4.88 13.29 -24.30
N TYR A 11 5.30 14.18 -25.20
CA TYR A 11 5.84 15.49 -24.84
C TYR A 11 4.82 16.36 -24.07
N LEU A 12 3.55 16.40 -24.52
CA LEU A 12 2.50 17.15 -23.83
C LEU A 12 2.16 16.55 -22.46
N SER A 13 2.22 15.22 -22.32
CA SER A 13 2.07 14.53 -21.04
C SER A 13 3.18 14.92 -20.06
N GLU A 14 4.45 14.87 -20.51
CA GLU A 14 5.61 15.28 -19.70
C GLU A 14 5.53 16.76 -19.28
N LEU A 15 5.12 17.65 -20.19
CA LEU A 15 4.98 19.07 -19.90
C LEU A 15 3.87 19.33 -18.88
N ARG A 16 2.71 18.68 -19.03
CA ARG A 16 1.61 18.73 -18.06
C ARG A 16 2.05 18.21 -16.70
N TYR A 17 2.77 17.08 -16.67
CA TYR A 17 3.30 16.49 -15.43
C TYR A 17 4.24 17.47 -14.72
N ARG A 18 5.17 18.11 -15.43
CA ARG A 18 6.07 19.13 -14.88
C ARG A 18 5.33 20.35 -14.32
N LEU A 19 4.26 20.80 -14.99
CA LEU A 19 3.47 21.95 -14.54
C LEU A 19 2.65 21.63 -13.27
N ILE A 20 2.04 20.45 -13.22
CA ILE A 20 1.34 19.94 -12.03
C ILE A 20 2.32 19.85 -10.86
N TRP A 21 3.45 19.18 -11.06
CA TRP A 21 4.51 19.07 -10.07
C TRP A 21 5.04 20.41 -9.59
N ALA A 22 5.27 21.38 -10.50
CA ALA A 22 5.76 22.70 -10.10
C ALA A 22 4.73 23.51 -9.28
N LYS A 23 3.44 23.24 -9.45
CA LYS A 23 2.36 23.85 -8.65
C LYS A 23 2.24 23.15 -7.30
N GLU A 24 2.14 21.83 -7.31
CA GLU A 24 2.04 21.00 -6.10
C GLU A 24 3.26 21.15 -5.22
N SER A 25 4.48 21.09 -5.78
CA SER A 25 5.74 21.31 -5.07
C SER A 25 5.79 22.67 -4.36
N ARG A 26 5.20 23.73 -4.94
CA ARG A 26 5.14 25.04 -4.30
C ARG A 26 4.18 25.06 -3.10
N HIS A 27 3.02 24.40 -3.23
CA HIS A 27 2.06 24.29 -2.13
C HIS A 27 2.58 23.40 -1.01
N SER A 28 3.11 22.21 -1.33
CA SER A 28 3.71 21.31 -0.35
C SER A 28 4.92 21.93 0.33
N SER A 29 5.74 22.73 -0.40
CA SER A 29 6.84 23.49 0.20
C SER A 29 6.37 24.55 1.21
N ALA A 30 5.23 25.21 0.99
CA ALA A 30 4.69 26.20 1.92
C ALA A 30 4.10 25.53 3.16
N ALA A 31 3.33 24.46 2.98
CA ALA A 31 2.79 23.64 4.07
C ALA A 31 3.92 23.05 4.93
N ALA A 32 4.94 22.45 4.31
CA ALA A 32 6.10 21.91 5.00
C ALA A 32 6.86 22.98 5.80
N ARG A 33 7.08 24.18 5.23
CA ARG A 33 7.72 25.29 5.95
C ARG A 33 6.89 25.75 7.15
N SER A 34 5.58 25.82 7.00
CA SER A 34 4.67 26.19 8.09
C SER A 34 4.69 25.14 9.20
N ALA A 35 4.65 23.86 8.85
CA ALA A 35 4.70 22.76 9.80
C ALA A 35 6.05 22.73 10.55
N LEU A 36 7.17 22.83 9.84
CA LEU A 36 8.52 22.87 10.42
C LEU A 36 8.78 24.07 11.34
N ALA A 37 8.00 25.15 11.24
CA ALA A 37 8.13 26.31 12.12
C ALA A 37 7.49 26.09 13.50
N HIS A 38 6.65 25.06 13.65
CA HIS A 38 5.98 24.77 14.91
C HIS A 38 6.94 24.05 15.88
N PRO A 39 7.11 24.49 17.14
CA PRO A 39 8.15 23.98 18.04
C PRO A 39 7.97 22.51 18.45
N ASN A 40 6.75 21.98 18.37
CA ASN A 40 6.46 20.57 18.68
C ASN A 40 6.63 19.63 17.48
N ASN A 41 6.84 20.15 16.28
CA ASN A 41 7.00 19.36 15.06
C ASN A 41 8.46 18.92 14.89
N PRO A 42 8.72 17.84 14.14
CA PRO A 42 10.08 17.38 13.89
C PRO A 42 10.89 18.47 13.18
N THR A 43 12.19 18.53 13.47
CA THR A 43 13.08 19.39 12.70
C THR A 43 13.29 18.83 11.30
N LEU A 44 13.79 19.68 10.40
CA LEU A 44 14.18 19.22 9.06
C LEU A 44 15.25 18.12 9.12
N GLU A 45 16.13 18.12 10.13
CA GLU A 45 17.16 17.10 10.27
C GLU A 45 16.58 15.78 10.80
N ASP A 46 15.58 15.82 11.68
CA ASP A 46 14.84 14.62 12.11
C ASP A 46 14.17 13.94 10.92
N VAL A 47 13.43 14.72 10.12
CA VAL A 47 12.78 14.21 8.90
C VAL A 47 13.81 13.65 7.92
N LYS A 48 14.91 14.34 7.66
CA LYS A 48 15.98 13.82 6.78
C LYS A 48 16.60 12.53 7.31
N THR A 49 16.83 12.45 8.62
CA THR A 49 17.41 11.27 9.25
C THR A 49 16.49 10.07 9.10
N PHE A 50 15.19 10.27 9.33
CA PHE A 50 14.19 9.23 9.11
C PHE A 50 14.07 8.84 7.62
N LEU A 51 13.95 9.80 6.69
CA LEU A 51 13.86 9.48 5.25
C LEU A 51 15.07 8.69 4.72
N ARG A 52 16.25 8.83 5.33
CA ARG A 52 17.42 8.00 4.99
C ARG A 52 17.21 6.52 5.33
N THR A 53 16.43 6.17 6.35
CA THR A 53 16.12 4.77 6.68
C THR A 53 15.23 4.13 5.63
N LEU A 54 14.37 4.93 4.98
CA LEU A 54 13.44 4.51 3.92
C LEU A 54 14.10 4.44 2.53
N THR A 55 15.42 4.63 2.43
CA THR A 55 16.12 4.58 1.15
C THR A 55 15.93 3.20 0.51
N PRO A 56 15.38 3.11 -0.72
CA PRO A 56 15.17 1.84 -1.40
C PRO A 56 16.48 1.05 -1.52
N ARG A 57 16.41 -0.26 -1.27
CA ARG A 57 17.53 -1.18 -1.42
C ARG A 57 17.18 -2.24 -2.45
N GLN A 58 18.20 -2.75 -3.13
CA GLN A 58 18.03 -3.89 -4.02
C GLN A 58 17.65 -5.13 -3.18
N CYS A 59 16.51 -5.74 -3.49
CA CYS A 59 16.01 -6.94 -2.81
C CYS A 59 16.66 -8.25 -3.33
N GLY A 60 17.59 -8.17 -4.29
CA GLY A 60 18.28 -9.32 -4.88
C GLY A 60 17.46 -10.11 -5.89
N LYS A 61 16.26 -9.63 -6.25
CA LYS A 61 15.35 -10.22 -7.23
C LYS A 61 15.05 -9.22 -8.34
N ASP A 62 14.73 -9.72 -9.52
CA ASP A 62 14.17 -8.89 -10.59
C ASP A 62 12.75 -8.44 -10.19
N LEU A 63 12.34 -7.28 -10.70
CA LEU A 63 11.01 -6.73 -10.42
C LEU A 63 10.06 -6.96 -11.60
N GLY A 64 8.91 -7.57 -11.33
CA GLY A 64 7.80 -7.71 -12.27
C GLY A 64 6.69 -6.71 -11.95
N ARG A 65 6.04 -6.16 -12.98
CA ARG A 65 4.85 -5.33 -12.80
C ARG A 65 3.61 -6.23 -12.77
N ILE A 66 2.76 -6.05 -11.77
CA ILE A 66 1.48 -6.76 -11.58
C ILE A 66 0.36 -5.72 -11.46
N GLY A 67 -0.77 -5.95 -12.14
CA GLY A 67 -1.93 -5.06 -12.13
C GLY A 67 -2.05 -4.19 -13.41
N PRO A 68 -3.10 -3.35 -13.49
CA PRO A 68 -3.45 -2.57 -14.69
C PRO A 68 -2.32 -1.65 -15.15
N ASP A 69 -2.19 -1.39 -16.45
CA ASP A 69 -1.18 -0.50 -17.05
C ASP A 69 -1.16 0.94 -16.48
N GLU A 70 -2.28 1.37 -15.89
CA GLU A 70 -2.44 2.68 -15.29
C GLU A 70 -2.43 2.56 -13.76
N ASP A 71 -3.50 3.02 -13.11
CA ASP A 71 -3.64 3.00 -11.66
C ASP A 71 -3.84 1.58 -11.11
N GLY A 72 -3.36 1.34 -9.88
CA GLY A 72 -3.43 0.04 -9.20
C GLY A 72 -2.45 -1.03 -9.70
N GLY A 73 -1.37 -0.65 -10.40
CA GLY A 73 -0.31 -1.56 -10.83
C GLY A 73 1.00 -1.34 -10.06
N TYR A 74 1.58 -2.40 -9.50
CA TYR A 74 2.73 -2.34 -8.59
C TYR A 74 3.93 -3.14 -9.12
N LEU A 75 5.14 -2.76 -8.69
CA LEU A 75 6.36 -3.52 -8.93
C LEU A 75 6.61 -4.47 -7.74
N LEU A 76 6.67 -5.77 -8.02
CA LEU A 76 6.92 -6.81 -7.03
C LEU A 76 8.21 -7.55 -7.37
N PRO A 77 8.98 -8.01 -6.38
CA PRO A 77 10.00 -9.02 -6.59
C PRO A 77 9.42 -10.24 -7.30
N ASP A 78 10.13 -10.79 -8.28
CA ASP A 78 9.80 -12.07 -8.93
C ASP A 78 10.09 -13.24 -7.96
N ASP A 79 9.25 -13.33 -6.93
CA ASP A 79 9.38 -14.27 -5.80
C ASP A 79 8.01 -14.73 -5.28
N LEU A 80 7.05 -14.87 -6.21
CA LEU A 80 5.66 -15.23 -5.92
C LEU A 80 5.44 -16.75 -5.79
N ASP A 81 6.42 -17.55 -6.22
CA ASP A 81 6.33 -19.02 -6.14
C ASP A 81 6.29 -19.49 -4.68
N GLY A 82 5.28 -20.29 -4.36
CA GLY A 82 5.07 -20.83 -3.01
C GLY A 82 4.36 -19.87 -2.04
N ILE A 83 3.96 -18.67 -2.47
CA ILE A 83 3.02 -17.84 -1.70
C ILE A 83 1.67 -18.55 -1.69
N ASP A 84 1.12 -18.75 -0.49
CA ASP A 84 -0.14 -19.44 -0.25
C ASP A 84 -1.33 -18.51 -0.49
N ALA A 85 -1.26 -17.30 0.07
CA ALA A 85 -2.35 -16.34 0.02
C ALA A 85 -1.90 -14.88 -0.08
N LEU A 86 -2.71 -14.10 -0.81
CA LEU A 86 -2.76 -12.65 -0.79
C LEU A 86 -3.84 -12.20 0.20
N PHE A 87 -3.49 -11.25 1.06
CA PHE A 87 -4.45 -10.42 1.78
C PHE A 87 -4.44 -9.02 1.18
N SER A 88 -5.60 -8.56 0.72
CA SER A 88 -5.79 -7.22 0.14
C SER A 88 -6.95 -6.48 0.82
N PRO A 89 -6.68 -5.76 1.92
CA PRO A 89 -7.66 -4.85 2.49
C PRO A 89 -7.70 -3.50 1.76
N GLY A 90 -8.90 -2.91 1.71
CA GLY A 90 -9.22 -1.64 1.06
C GLY A 90 -9.38 -1.73 -0.45
N VAL A 91 -9.95 -2.84 -0.92
CA VAL A 91 -10.25 -3.01 -2.34
C VAL A 91 -11.36 -2.08 -2.81
N SER A 92 -11.16 -1.53 -4.00
CA SER A 92 -12.20 -0.77 -4.72
C SER A 92 -13.00 -1.67 -5.68
N GLU A 93 -13.80 -1.07 -6.56
CA GLU A 93 -14.44 -1.78 -7.68
C GLU A 93 -13.41 -2.31 -8.72
N THR A 94 -12.15 -1.87 -8.64
CA THR A 94 -11.10 -2.24 -9.58
C THR A 94 -10.21 -3.33 -8.99
N LEU A 95 -10.27 -4.54 -9.56
CA LEU A 95 -9.57 -5.74 -9.04
C LEU A 95 -8.34 -6.14 -9.84
N GLY A 96 -7.75 -5.23 -10.60
CA GLY A 96 -6.76 -5.60 -11.62
C GLY A 96 -5.52 -6.30 -11.04
N PHE A 97 -5.00 -5.80 -9.92
CA PHE A 97 -3.89 -6.41 -9.20
C PHE A 97 -4.28 -7.80 -8.66
N ASP A 98 -5.40 -7.88 -7.92
CA ASP A 98 -5.86 -9.10 -7.27
C ASP A 98 -6.18 -10.21 -8.26
N LEU A 99 -6.77 -9.86 -9.40
CA LEU A 99 -7.07 -10.80 -10.47
C LEU A 99 -5.80 -11.39 -11.07
N GLU A 100 -4.76 -10.59 -11.29
CA GLU A 100 -3.49 -11.08 -11.83
C GLU A 100 -2.76 -11.99 -10.83
N ILE A 101 -2.82 -11.68 -9.53
CA ILE A 101 -2.33 -12.58 -8.47
C ILE A 101 -3.14 -13.87 -8.42
N ALA A 102 -4.48 -13.78 -8.46
CA ALA A 102 -5.36 -14.94 -8.45
C ALA A 102 -5.14 -15.87 -9.65
N GLN A 103 -4.82 -15.32 -10.83
CA GLN A 103 -4.48 -16.10 -12.04
C GLN A 103 -3.20 -16.94 -11.88
N ARG A 104 -2.31 -16.54 -10.95
CA ARG A 104 -1.12 -17.33 -10.55
C ARG A 104 -1.45 -18.44 -9.57
N ARG A 105 -2.73 -18.69 -9.28
CA ARG A 105 -3.27 -19.72 -8.37
C ARG A 105 -3.00 -19.46 -6.88
N ILE A 106 -2.69 -18.22 -6.52
CA ILE A 106 -2.59 -17.77 -5.13
C ILE A 106 -4.01 -17.52 -4.59
N GLN A 107 -4.33 -17.95 -3.37
CA GLN A 107 -5.63 -17.64 -2.76
C GLN A 107 -5.69 -16.14 -2.44
N CYS A 108 -6.78 -15.47 -2.75
CA CYS A 108 -6.92 -14.03 -2.49
C CYS A 108 -8.04 -13.77 -1.51
N PHE A 109 -7.73 -13.04 -0.43
CA PHE A 109 -8.67 -12.58 0.56
C PHE A 109 -8.76 -11.06 0.47
N LEU A 110 -9.92 -10.58 0.06
CA LEU A 110 -10.21 -9.17 -0.16
C LEU A 110 -11.14 -8.65 0.94
N ALA A 111 -10.90 -7.44 1.45
CA ALA A 111 -11.74 -6.86 2.49
C ALA A 111 -11.96 -5.36 2.32
N ASP A 112 -13.22 -4.94 2.19
CA ASP A 112 -13.61 -3.53 2.26
C ASP A 112 -15.11 -3.42 2.61
N ALA A 113 -15.46 -2.59 3.59
CA ALA A 113 -16.86 -2.40 4.01
C ALA A 113 -17.58 -1.25 3.27
N SER A 114 -16.86 -0.38 2.58
CA SER A 114 -17.40 0.75 1.82
C SER A 114 -17.98 0.34 0.47
N VAL A 115 -17.51 -0.78 -0.09
CA VAL A 115 -17.97 -1.31 -1.37
C VAL A 115 -18.87 -2.52 -1.21
N THR A 116 -19.76 -2.74 -2.18
CA THR A 116 -20.43 -4.03 -2.34
C THR A 116 -19.47 -5.06 -2.89
N LYS A 117 -19.76 -6.35 -2.69
CA LYS A 117 -18.96 -7.45 -3.27
C LYS A 117 -18.68 -7.19 -4.76
N PRO A 118 -17.40 -7.08 -5.17
CA PRO A 118 -17.06 -6.87 -6.57
C PRO A 118 -17.52 -8.01 -7.47
N ASP A 119 -17.87 -7.68 -8.71
CA ASP A 119 -18.11 -8.65 -9.76
C ASP A 119 -16.80 -9.22 -10.31
N GLY A 120 -16.87 -10.37 -10.99
CA GLY A 120 -15.72 -10.93 -11.71
C GLY A 120 -14.67 -11.66 -10.85
N LEU A 121 -14.96 -11.91 -9.57
CA LEU A 121 -14.11 -12.73 -8.71
C LEU A 121 -13.89 -14.14 -9.28
N LEU A 122 -12.63 -14.59 -9.27
CA LEU A 122 -12.27 -15.96 -9.59
C LEU A 122 -12.61 -16.89 -8.42
N SER A 123 -12.61 -18.21 -8.66
CA SER A 123 -12.98 -19.21 -7.65
C SER A 123 -12.07 -19.26 -6.43
N ASN A 124 -10.85 -18.72 -6.54
CA ASN A 124 -9.86 -18.61 -5.47
C ASN A 124 -9.81 -17.20 -4.85
N MET A 125 -10.85 -16.37 -5.07
CA MET A 125 -10.96 -15.04 -4.50
C MET A 125 -12.15 -14.98 -3.54
N ASN A 126 -11.89 -14.54 -2.31
CA ASN A 126 -12.85 -14.45 -1.23
C ASN A 126 -12.98 -12.99 -0.81
N PHE A 127 -14.20 -12.44 -0.88
CA PHE A 127 -14.46 -11.06 -0.46
C PHE A 127 -15.23 -11.04 0.87
N MET A 128 -14.78 -10.19 1.78
CA MET A 128 -15.41 -9.90 3.05
C MET A 128 -15.79 -8.42 3.12
N GLN A 129 -17.07 -8.13 3.35
CA GLN A 129 -17.53 -6.74 3.51
C GLN A 129 -17.26 -6.22 4.93
N LYS A 130 -15.98 -6.05 5.27
CA LYS A 130 -15.47 -5.52 6.55
C LYS A 130 -14.25 -4.67 6.30
N PHE A 131 -14.04 -3.66 7.13
CA PHE A 131 -12.77 -2.96 7.23
C PHE A 131 -11.78 -3.78 8.07
N ILE A 132 -10.49 -3.65 7.76
CA ILE A 132 -9.45 -4.08 8.68
C ILE A 132 -9.20 -2.96 9.68
N GLY A 133 -9.24 -3.30 10.96
CA GLY A 133 -9.12 -2.33 12.06
C GLY A 133 -8.28 -2.84 13.23
N PRO A 134 -8.01 -1.97 14.21
CA PRO A 134 -7.21 -2.31 15.40
C PRO A 134 -7.94 -3.28 16.34
N GLU A 135 -9.28 -3.38 16.24
CA GLU A 135 -10.10 -4.24 17.08
C GLU A 135 -11.30 -4.83 16.33
N ASN A 136 -11.80 -5.96 16.83
CA ASN A 136 -12.98 -6.64 16.27
C ASN A 136 -14.25 -5.97 16.80
N ARG A 137 -14.88 -5.08 16.02
CA ARG A 137 -16.12 -4.40 16.40
C ARG A 137 -16.92 -3.94 15.21
N GLY A 138 -18.22 -4.25 15.18
CA GLY A 138 -19.12 -3.77 14.13
C GLY A 138 -18.62 -4.21 12.75
N ASP A 139 -18.24 -3.25 11.92
CA ASP A 139 -17.70 -3.48 10.58
C ASP A 139 -16.19 -3.67 10.50
N PHE A 140 -15.52 -3.77 11.65
CA PHE A 140 -14.09 -4.00 11.74
C PHE A 140 -13.74 -5.42 12.16
N VAL A 141 -12.71 -5.97 11.52
CA VAL A 141 -12.03 -7.21 11.91
C VAL A 141 -10.53 -6.97 12.00
N THR A 142 -9.84 -7.60 12.95
CA THR A 142 -8.39 -7.44 13.05
C THR A 142 -7.67 -8.27 11.99
N MET A 143 -6.53 -7.77 11.51
CA MET A 143 -5.68 -8.51 10.57
C MET A 143 -5.26 -9.87 11.14
N GLN A 144 -4.93 -9.91 12.44
CA GLN A 144 -4.56 -11.15 13.13
C GLN A 144 -5.66 -12.22 13.05
N LYS A 145 -6.91 -11.82 13.28
CA LYS A 145 -8.04 -12.74 13.19
C LYS A 145 -8.27 -13.17 11.74
N TRP A 146 -8.21 -12.22 10.81
CA TRP A 146 -8.46 -12.49 9.40
C TRP A 146 -7.43 -13.47 8.82
N ILE A 147 -6.15 -13.33 9.17
CA ILE A 147 -5.09 -14.28 8.77
C ILE A 147 -5.37 -15.68 9.34
N GLY A 148 -5.62 -15.77 10.65
CA GLY A 148 -5.80 -17.04 11.34
C GLY A 148 -7.07 -17.82 10.93
N GLU A 149 -8.09 -17.14 10.42
CA GLU A 149 -9.31 -17.79 9.92
C GLU A 149 -9.14 -18.35 8.50
N ASN A 150 -8.13 -17.90 7.75
CA ASN A 150 -8.03 -18.14 6.31
C ASN A 150 -6.77 -18.88 5.87
N THR A 151 -5.77 -19.02 6.75
CA THR A 151 -4.48 -19.65 6.42
C THR A 151 -3.94 -20.50 7.58
N ALA A 152 -3.08 -21.47 7.28
CA ALA A 152 -2.33 -22.20 8.29
C ALA A 152 -1.13 -21.37 8.79
N ASP A 153 -0.61 -21.66 9.99
CA ASP A 153 0.43 -20.84 10.63
C ASP A 153 1.80 -20.86 9.91
N ASP A 154 2.07 -21.86 9.07
CA ASP A 154 3.35 -22.09 8.38
C ASP A 154 3.22 -21.88 6.86
N THR A 155 2.67 -20.72 6.47
CA THR A 155 2.53 -20.34 5.06
C THR A 155 3.11 -18.97 4.77
N ASP A 156 3.69 -18.85 3.57
CA ASP A 156 4.16 -17.57 3.02
C ASP A 156 3.00 -16.76 2.47
N LEU A 157 2.94 -15.49 2.85
CA LEU A 157 1.86 -14.59 2.51
C LEU A 157 2.33 -13.40 1.67
N LEU A 158 1.40 -12.83 0.92
CA LEU A 158 1.51 -11.54 0.25
C LEU A 158 0.51 -10.57 0.88
N LEU A 159 0.95 -9.34 1.15
CA LEU A 159 0.08 -8.24 1.58
C LEU A 159 0.05 -7.17 0.50
N GLN A 160 -1.14 -6.71 0.14
CA GLN A 160 -1.34 -5.43 -0.53
C GLN A 160 -2.30 -4.61 0.32
N MET A 161 -1.84 -3.54 0.96
CA MET A 161 -2.62 -2.76 1.92
C MET A 161 -2.70 -1.31 1.45
N ASP A 162 -3.93 -0.86 1.24
CA ASP A 162 -4.30 0.49 0.86
C ASP A 162 -5.63 0.78 1.57
N ILE A 163 -5.58 1.36 2.78
CA ILE A 163 -6.74 1.48 3.67
C ILE A 163 -6.92 2.92 4.18
N GLU A 164 -6.60 3.89 3.34
CA GLU A 164 -6.98 5.31 3.49
C GLU A 164 -6.59 5.91 4.86
N GLY A 165 -5.37 5.61 5.34
CA GLY A 165 -4.82 6.13 6.60
C GLY A 165 -4.99 5.21 7.80
N ALA A 166 -5.77 4.14 7.69
CA ALA A 166 -5.92 3.17 8.77
C ALA A 166 -4.66 2.29 8.96
N GLU A 167 -3.67 2.36 8.07
CA GLU A 167 -2.42 1.58 8.16
C GLU A 167 -1.72 1.81 9.50
N TYR A 168 -1.68 3.06 9.94
CA TYR A 168 -1.03 3.50 11.17
C TYR A 168 -1.68 2.96 12.45
N ASP A 169 -2.96 2.58 12.39
CA ASP A 169 -3.70 1.98 13.52
C ASP A 169 -3.70 0.45 13.45
N VAL A 170 -3.68 -0.11 12.24
CA VAL A 170 -3.74 -1.55 12.00
C VAL A 170 -2.38 -2.21 12.20
N LEU A 171 -1.33 -1.70 11.55
CA LEU A 171 -0.01 -2.34 11.52
C LEU A 171 0.60 -2.58 12.92
N PRO A 172 0.54 -1.63 13.88
CA PRO A 172 1.07 -1.87 15.23
C PRO A 172 0.33 -2.97 16.00
N GLY A 173 -0.90 -3.30 15.60
CA GLY A 173 -1.72 -4.34 16.22
C GLY A 173 -1.46 -5.75 15.68
N ILE A 174 -0.62 -5.90 14.65
CA ILE A 174 -0.30 -7.20 14.04
C ILE A 174 0.85 -7.84 14.82
N ALA A 175 0.69 -9.10 15.23
CA ALA A 175 1.76 -9.82 15.91
C ALA A 175 2.99 -9.97 15.01
N ALA A 176 4.19 -9.87 15.58
CA ALA A 176 5.44 -9.96 14.84
C ALA A 176 5.57 -11.30 14.08
N GLU A 177 5.03 -12.37 14.64
CA GLU A 177 4.99 -13.71 14.04
C GLU A 177 4.12 -13.72 12.78
N SER A 178 2.99 -13.00 12.79
CA SER A 178 2.13 -12.85 11.61
C SER A 178 2.78 -11.96 10.55
N LEU A 179 3.42 -10.87 10.96
CA LEU A 179 4.16 -10.00 10.04
C LEU A 179 5.31 -10.75 9.35
N ALA A 180 6.01 -11.61 10.09
CA ALA A 180 7.12 -12.41 9.57
C ALA A 180 6.71 -13.43 8.49
N ARG A 181 5.41 -13.75 8.39
CA ARG A 181 4.88 -14.63 7.33
C ARG A 181 4.69 -13.91 6.00
N PHE A 182 4.62 -12.58 5.99
CA PHE A 182 4.53 -11.83 4.75
C PHE A 182 5.90 -11.76 4.09
N ARG A 183 6.09 -12.61 3.08
CA ARG A 183 7.30 -12.61 2.24
C ARG A 183 7.40 -11.30 1.44
N ILE A 184 6.26 -10.76 1.02
CA ILE A 184 6.16 -9.51 0.28
C ILE A 184 5.02 -8.68 0.90
N MET A 185 5.30 -7.40 1.15
CA MET A 185 4.31 -6.41 1.57
C MET A 185 4.34 -5.22 0.64
N LEU A 186 3.18 -4.86 0.10
CA LEU A 186 2.91 -3.62 -0.61
C LEU A 186 1.99 -2.81 0.29
N ILE A 187 2.43 -1.63 0.72
CA ILE A 187 1.67 -0.80 1.65
C ILE A 187 1.67 0.63 1.14
N GLU A 188 0.49 1.21 0.97
CA GLU A 188 0.31 2.63 0.69
C GLU A 188 0.18 3.40 2.01
N PHE A 189 1.25 4.11 2.39
CA PHE A 189 1.21 4.97 3.57
C PHE A 189 0.56 6.31 3.20
N HIS A 190 -0.74 6.41 3.45
CA HIS A 190 -1.51 7.63 3.25
C HIS A 190 -0.98 8.79 4.10
N ASP A 191 -1.23 10.02 3.65
CA ASP A 191 -0.82 11.26 4.33
C ASP A 191 0.69 11.38 4.58
N PHE A 192 1.53 10.68 3.81
CA PHE A 192 2.99 10.74 3.98
C PHE A 192 3.56 12.16 3.79
N ASP A 193 2.89 13.02 3.01
CA ASP A 193 3.27 14.42 2.86
C ASP A 193 3.13 15.23 4.16
N GLN A 194 2.36 14.73 5.13
CA GLN A 194 2.20 15.29 6.46
C GLN A 194 3.34 14.91 7.44
N ILE A 195 4.42 14.28 6.97
CA ILE A 195 5.60 13.89 7.76
C ILE A 195 6.26 15.03 8.57
N PHE A 196 5.95 16.29 8.24
CA PHE A 196 6.43 17.46 8.98
C PHE A 196 5.57 17.79 10.22
N ASN A 197 4.46 17.08 10.43
CA ASN A 197 3.63 17.17 11.63
C ASN A 197 4.07 16.12 12.65
N ALA A 198 4.12 16.49 13.93
CA ALA A 198 4.59 15.63 15.01
C ALA A 198 3.86 14.28 15.07
N ASP A 199 2.52 14.30 14.98
CA ASP A 199 1.70 13.09 15.11
C ASP A 199 1.97 12.10 13.97
N THR A 200 1.94 12.57 12.71
CA THR A 200 2.25 11.73 11.53
C THR A 200 3.69 11.24 11.57
N PHE A 201 4.65 12.11 11.93
CA PHE A 201 6.06 11.73 12.05
C PHE A 201 6.28 10.62 13.08
N ASN A 202 5.70 10.76 14.26
CA ASN A 202 5.82 9.78 15.34
C ASN A 202 5.15 8.45 14.97
N ARG A 203 3.98 8.48 14.31
CA ARG A 203 3.30 7.28 13.82
C ARG A 203 4.16 6.55 12.78
N LEU A 204 4.64 7.26 11.75
CA LEU A 204 5.56 6.70 10.76
C LEU A 204 6.81 6.12 11.41
N GLN A 205 7.48 6.88 12.27
CA GLN A 205 8.71 6.44 12.92
C GLN A 205 8.50 5.19 13.80
N SER A 206 7.32 5.02 14.40
CA SER A 206 7.03 3.83 15.22
C SER A 206 6.89 2.53 14.41
N LEU A 207 6.73 2.62 13.08
CA LEU A 207 6.56 1.47 12.18
C LEU A 207 7.87 0.95 11.59
N PHE A 208 8.98 1.70 11.65
CA PHE A 208 10.28 1.38 11.03
C PHE A 208 11.40 1.33 12.05
#